data_AF-A0A1E9BE53-F1
#
_entry.id   AF-A0A1E9BE53-F1
#
_cell.length_a   1.000
_cell.length_b   1.000
_cell.length_c   1.000
_cell.angle_alpha   90.00
_cell.angle_beta   90.00
_cell.angle_gamma   90.00
#
_symmetry.space_group_name_H-M   'P 1'
#
loop_
_entity.id
_entity.type
_entity.pdbx_description
1 polymer ?
#
loop_
_entity_poly.entity_id
_entity_poly.type
_entity_poly.pdbx_seq_one_letter_code
_entity_poly.pdbx_strand_id
1 'polypeptide(L)'
;MEEKINQILVYTLLAAKNVLTLDDVSLLTGLSKSHLYKLTCNHQIPHYKPNGKQLYFDRAEIEAWMKQGKVNTIDESEQMAAVYLAKASRK
;
A
#
# COMPACT_ATOMS: atom_id res chain seq x y z
N MET A 1 24.39 -13.20 16.44
CA MET A 1 23.23 -12.93 17.32
C MET A 1 22.81 -11.46 17.20
N GLU A 2 23.77 -10.54 17.24
CA GLU A 2 23.56 -9.09 17.05
C GLU A 2 22.83 -8.73 15.74
N GLU A 3 23.14 -9.38 14.63
CA GLU A 3 22.52 -9.03 13.33
C GLU A 3 21.01 -9.27 13.28
N LYS A 4 20.54 -10.36 13.90
CA LYS A 4 19.09 -10.64 14.02
C LYS A 4 18.40 -9.61 14.92
N ILE A 5 19.08 -9.17 15.99
CA ILE A 5 18.56 -8.13 16.89
C ILE A 5 18.41 -6.81 16.13
N ASN A 6 19.40 -6.43 15.33
CA ASN A 6 19.36 -5.23 14.51
C ASN A 6 18.22 -5.28 13.49
N GLN A 7 17.99 -6.42 12.85
CA GLN A 7 16.85 -6.59 11.94
C GLN A 7 15.51 -6.41 12.66
N ILE A 8 15.34 -7.00 13.85
CA ILE A 8 14.12 -6.85 14.65
C ILE A 8 13.90 -5.37 15.04
N LEU A 9 14.96 -4.66 15.43
CA LEU A 9 14.88 -3.24 15.75
C LEU A 9 14.40 -2.41 14.56
N VAL A 10 14.95 -2.67 13.37
CA VAL A 10 14.54 -1.98 12.13
C VAL A 10 13.06 -2.23 11.82
N TYR A 11 12.60 -3.47 11.89
CA TYR A 11 11.19 -3.80 11.63
C TYR A 11 10.23 -3.21 12.68
N THR A 12 10.66 -3.18 13.94
CA THR A 12 9.86 -2.59 15.04
C THR A 12 9.71 -1.08 14.83
N LEU A 13 10.80 -0.39 14.47
CA LEU A 13 10.76 1.04 14.16
C LEU A 13 9.91 1.34 12.92
N LEU A 14 10.01 0.51 11.87
CA LEU A 14 9.17 0.63 10.70
C LEU A 14 7.68 0.54 11.06
N ALA A 15 7.30 -0.43 11.91
CA ALA A 15 5.91 -0.62 12.33
C ALA A 15 5.35 0.58 13.12
N ALA A 16 6.19 1.30 13.87
CA ALA A 16 5.77 2.47 14.65
C ALA A 16 5.70 3.78 13.84
N LYS A 17 6.31 3.84 12.65
CA LYS A 17 6.31 5.03 11.78
C LYS A 17 5.00 5.17 11.01
N ASN A 18 4.42 6.37 11.06
CA ASN A 18 3.29 6.77 10.21
C ASN A 18 3.74 7.49 8.93
N VAL A 19 4.83 8.27 9.01
CA VAL A 19 5.46 8.91 7.86
C VAL A 19 6.67 8.09 7.44
N LEU A 20 6.64 7.58 6.22
CA LEU A 20 7.62 6.67 5.66
C LEU A 20 8.53 7.40 4.66
N THR A 21 9.79 6.97 4.61
CA THR A 21 10.74 7.35 3.55
C THR A 21 10.70 6.33 2.42
N LEU A 22 11.39 6.61 1.30
CA LEU A 22 11.50 5.66 0.18
C LEU A 22 12.08 4.30 0.62
N ASP A 23 13.00 4.30 1.58
CA ASP A 23 13.60 3.08 2.12
C ASP A 23 12.61 2.29 2.98
N ASP A 24 11.84 3.00 3.81
CA ASP A 24 10.77 2.40 4.60
C ASP A 24 9.68 1.78 3.70
N VAL A 25 9.29 2.46 2.61
CA VAL A 25 8.31 1.94 1.64
C VAL A 25 8.88 0.76 0.86
N SER A 26 10.16 0.78 0.50
CA SER A 26 10.83 -0.38 -0.13
C SER A 26 10.79 -1.59 0.80
N LEU A 27 11.04 -1.39 2.10
CA LEU A 27 10.98 -2.46 3.09
C LEU A 27 9.55 -2.95 3.35
N LEU A 28 8.56 -2.04 3.35
CA LEU A 28 7.15 -2.35 3.57
C LEU A 28 6.51 -3.10 2.39
N THR A 29 6.75 -2.62 1.17
CA THR A 29 6.13 -3.15 -0.06
C THR A 29 6.92 -4.31 -0.67
N GLY A 30 8.20 -4.47 -0.31
CA GLY A 30 9.12 -5.40 -0.95
C GLY A 30 9.55 -4.98 -2.36
N LEU A 31 9.08 -3.83 -2.86
CA LEU A 31 9.49 -3.30 -4.17
C LEU A 31 10.88 -2.69 -4.11
N SER A 32 11.62 -2.78 -5.21
CA SER A 32 12.93 -2.13 -5.31
C SER A 32 12.78 -0.61 -5.35
N LYS A 33 13.77 0.11 -4.79
CA LYS A 33 13.83 1.57 -4.80
C LYS A 33 13.67 2.15 -6.20
N SER A 34 14.30 1.55 -7.21
CA SER A 34 14.19 1.98 -8.62
C SER A 34 12.77 1.85 -9.16
N HIS A 35 12.03 0.80 -8.75
CA HIS A 35 10.64 0.65 -9.14
C HIS A 35 9.77 1.70 -8.43
N LEU A 36 9.98 1.92 -7.13
CA LEU A 36 9.29 2.98 -6.39
C LEU A 36 9.55 4.36 -7.00
N TYR A 37 10.77 4.66 -7.41
CA TYR A 37 11.08 5.90 -8.12
C TYR A 37 10.28 6.05 -9.41
N LYS A 38 10.19 5.00 -10.25
CA LYS A 38 9.36 5.03 -11.45
C LYS A 38 7.88 5.30 -11.11
N LEU A 39 7.34 4.63 -10.09
CA LEU A 39 5.96 4.85 -9.64
C LEU A 39 5.75 6.28 -9.17
N THR A 40 6.71 6.87 -8.44
CA THR A 40 6.61 8.25 -7.96
C THR A 40 6.67 9.25 -9.12
N CYS A 41 7.57 9.06 -10.08
CA CYS A 41 7.70 9.93 -11.25
C CYS A 41 6.48 9.86 -12.17
N ASN A 42 5.84 8.69 -12.25
CA ASN A 42 4.62 8.48 -13.03
C ASN A 42 3.34 8.83 -12.26
N HIS A 43 3.44 9.34 -11.02
CA HIS A 43 2.31 9.62 -10.14
C HIS A 43 1.37 8.42 -9.89
N GLN A 44 1.93 7.21 -9.91
CA GLN A 44 1.18 5.96 -9.72
C GLN A 44 1.10 5.51 -8.26
N ILE A 45 1.89 6.12 -7.37
CA ILE A 45 1.91 5.86 -5.93
C ILE A 45 1.69 7.19 -5.17
N PRO A 46 0.83 7.21 -4.13
CA PRO A 46 0.64 8.39 -3.28
C PRO A 46 1.96 8.81 -2.64
N HIS A 47 2.35 10.08 -2.74
CA HIS A 47 3.60 10.57 -2.17
C HIS A 47 3.55 12.08 -1.91
N TYR A 48 4.40 12.53 -0.99
CA TYR A 48 4.53 13.92 -0.55
C TYR A 48 5.96 14.41 -0.78
N LYS A 49 6.09 15.69 -1.16
CA LYS A 49 7.38 16.33 -1.45
C LYS A 49 7.40 17.79 -0.96
N PRO A 50 7.32 18.05 0.37
CA PRO A 50 7.18 19.41 0.91
C PRO A 50 8.36 20.34 0.58
N ASN A 51 9.58 19.81 0.56
CA ASN A 51 10.81 20.61 0.37
C ASN A 51 11.57 20.27 -0.94
N GLY A 52 10.95 19.55 -1.87
CA GLY A 52 11.57 19.27 -3.17
C GLY A 52 12.73 18.24 -3.17
N LYS A 53 13.37 17.94 -2.04
CA LYS A 53 14.55 17.07 -1.96
C LYS A 53 14.26 15.62 -1.61
N GLN A 54 13.29 15.38 -0.71
CA GLN A 54 12.99 14.05 -0.19
C GLN A 54 11.52 13.71 -0.38
N LEU A 55 11.26 12.45 -0.70
CA LEU A 55 9.94 11.87 -0.79
C LEU A 55 9.52 11.32 0.56
N TYR A 56 8.30 11.68 0.95
CA TYR A 56 7.63 11.16 2.13
C TYR A 56 6.35 10.46 1.70
N PHE A 57 5.92 9.49 2.50
CA PHE A 57 4.75 8.68 2.21
C PHE A 57 3.94 8.54 3.49
N ASP A 58 2.63 8.64 3.40
CA ASP A 58 1.76 8.28 4.50
C ASP A 58 1.51 6.77 4.49
N ARG A 59 1.67 6.13 5.65
CA ARG A 59 1.50 4.67 5.78
C ARG A 59 0.11 4.22 5.35
N ALA A 60 -0.95 4.91 5.79
CA ALA A 60 -2.31 4.49 5.52
C ALA A 60 -2.63 4.60 4.03
N GLU A 61 -2.12 5.63 3.36
CA GLU A 61 -2.27 5.78 1.90
C GLU A 61 -1.55 4.69 1.12
N ILE A 62 -0.33 4.33 1.53
CA ILE A 62 0.41 3.23 0.89
C ILE A 62 -0.30 1.89 1.09
N GLU A 63 -0.78 1.61 2.29
CA GLU A 63 -1.52 0.38 2.58
C GLU A 63 -2.85 0.32 1.81
N ALA A 64 -3.56 1.44 1.69
CA ALA A 64 -4.76 1.54 0.87
C ALA A 64 -4.43 1.34 -0.62
N TRP A 65 -3.33 1.92 -1.10
CA TRP A 65 -2.84 1.73 -2.46
C TRP A 65 -2.48 0.26 -2.75
N MET A 66 -1.83 -0.43 -1.82
CA MET A 66 -1.52 -1.85 -1.96
C MET A 66 -2.76 -2.75 -2.02
N LYS A 67 -3.88 -2.31 -1.41
CA LYS A 67 -5.16 -3.04 -1.42
C LYS A 67 -6.02 -2.73 -2.65
N GLN A 68 -5.55 -1.89 -3.56
CA GLN A 68 -6.27 -1.60 -4.81
C GLN A 68 -6.37 -2.85 -5.69
N GLY A 69 -7.45 -2.95 -6.46
CA GLY A 69 -7.64 -4.05 -7.40
C GLY A 69 -7.96 -5.39 -6.72
N LYS A 70 -8.59 -5.37 -5.55
CA LYS A 70 -9.13 -6.59 -4.92
C LYS A 70 -9.93 -7.38 -5.96
N VAL A 71 -9.48 -8.59 -6.25
CA VAL A 71 -10.23 -9.54 -7.06
C VAL A 71 -11.29 -10.14 -6.17
N ASN A 72 -12.56 -9.93 -6.52
CA ASN A 72 -13.67 -10.53 -5.79
C ASN A 72 -13.57 -12.05 -5.87
N THR A 73 -13.91 -12.70 -4.76
CA THR A 73 -14.12 -14.14 -4.76
C THR A 73 -15.35 -14.51 -5.59
N ILE A 74 -15.45 -15.80 -5.94
CA ILE A 74 -16.63 -16.33 -6.65
C ILE A 74 -17.89 -16.04 -5.83
N ASP A 75 -17.85 -16.35 -4.53
CA ASP A 75 -18.95 -16.09 -3.59
C ASP A 75 -19.35 -14.60 -3.54
N GLU A 76 -18.39 -13.68 -3.46
CA GLU A 76 -18.67 -12.24 -3.47
C GLU A 76 -19.30 -11.79 -4.79
N SER A 77 -18.87 -12.37 -5.92
CA SER A 77 -19.41 -12.08 -7.25
C SER A 77 -20.83 -12.60 -7.41
N GLU A 78 -21.10 -13.83 -6.95
CA GLU A 78 -22.43 -14.44 -6.94
C GLU A 78 -23.40 -13.66 -6.03
N GLN A 79 -22.94 -13.24 -4.85
CA GLN A 79 -23.73 -12.40 -3.94
C GLN A 79 -24.06 -11.04 -4.58
N MET A 80 -23.08 -10.38 -5.23
CA MET A 80 -23.35 -9.12 -5.94
C MET A 80 -24.37 -9.31 -7.08
N ALA A 81 -24.27 -10.40 -7.83
CA ALA A 81 -25.23 -10.74 -8.89
C ALA A 81 -26.64 -10.97 -8.32
N ALA A 82 -26.75 -11.74 -7.23
CA ALA A 82 -28.03 -12.00 -6.55
C ALA A 82 -28.67 -10.70 -6.03
N VAL A 83 -27.88 -9.81 -5.43
CA VAL A 83 -28.36 -8.50 -4.95
C VAL A 83 -28.82 -7.62 -6.11
N TYR A 84 -28.12 -7.62 -7.24
CA TYR A 84 -28.51 -6.86 -8.42
C TYR A 84 -29.85 -7.35 -9.00
N LEU A 85 -30.02 -8.67 -9.16
CA LEU A 85 -31.26 -9.29 -9.62
C LEU A 85 -32.44 -8.98 -8.69
N ALA A 86 -32.22 -9.07 -7.36
CA ALA A 86 -33.24 -8.75 -6.36
C ALA A 86 -33.65 -7.26 -6.35
N LYS A 87 -32.75 -6.36 -6.74
CA LYS A 87 -33.08 -4.93 -6.93
C LYS A 87 -33.84 -4.69 -8.23
N ALA A 88 -33.49 -5.39 -9.30
CA ALA A 88 -34.15 -5.27 -10.60
C ALA A 88 -35.60 -5.78 -10.59
N SER A 89 -35.91 -6.80 -9.79
CA SER A 89 -37.27 -7.37 -9.68
C SER A 89 -38.23 -6.59 -8.77
N ARG A 90 -37.76 -5.57 -8.05
CA ARG A 90 -38.58 -4.68 -7.21
C ARG A 90 -39.09 -3.43 -7.94
N LYS A 91 -38.78 -3.28 -9.22
CA LYS A 91 -39.20 -2.17 -10.08
C LYS A 91 -40.20 -2.67 -11.11
#